data_AF-A0AAV9UU57-F1
#
_entry.id   AF-A0AAV9UU57-F1
#
_cell.length_a   1.000
_cell.length_b   1.000
_cell.length_c   1.000
_cell.angle_alpha   90.00
_cell.angle_beta   90.00
_cell.angle_gamma   90.00
#
_symmetry.space_group_name_H-M   'P 1'
#
loop_
_entity.id
_entity.type
_entity.pdbx_description
1 polymer ?
#
loop_
_entity_poly.entity_id
_entity_poly.type
_entity_poly.pdbx_seq_one_letter_code
_entity_poly.pdbx_strand_id
1 'polypeptide(L)'
;MWPNTDNLGFGRAEREKMNEEMISERLNFREAFTLMLESVHHPFSECIDLLKAKIPLDPGFKDFYTWCKSQGIPVIVVSSGMMPIIKALLENYLNDPSTAEELEIYANDTVFSEDGSWTIKWRHPESGFGHDKSITIKKYIKDAAYPEGQRPHFFYCGDGVSDLSAARETDLLFAKKGKDLVTYCEREGVPYTTFEDFQDIWNGVRDVVEGKKTIEEVRQIRK
;
A
#
# COMPACT_ATOMS: atom_id res chain seq x y z
N MET A 1 6.77 -25.13 16.20
CA MET A 1 7.33 -24.34 15.08
C MET A 1 6.20 -23.44 14.61
N TRP A 2 6.36 -22.12 14.65
CA TRP A 2 5.29 -21.19 14.31
C TRP A 2 4.95 -21.29 12.81
N PRO A 3 3.67 -21.33 12.39
CA PRO A 3 3.28 -21.45 10.98
C PRO A 3 3.82 -20.29 10.13
N ASN A 4 4.07 -20.55 8.84
CA ASN A 4 4.29 -19.48 7.86
C ASN A 4 3.03 -18.60 7.79
N THR A 5 3.18 -17.28 7.60
CA THR A 5 2.05 -16.34 7.48
C THR A 5 1.04 -16.79 6.42
N ASP A 6 1.54 -17.39 5.34
CA ASP A 6 0.72 -17.88 4.23
C ASP A 6 -0.21 -19.04 4.63
N ASN A 7 0.11 -19.79 5.69
CA ASN A 7 -0.57 -21.02 6.06
C ASN A 7 -1.58 -20.84 7.21
N LEU A 8 -1.84 -19.60 7.65
CA LEU A 8 -2.96 -19.32 8.58
C LEU A 8 -4.31 -19.30 7.86
N GLY A 9 -4.29 -18.91 6.60
CA GLY A 9 -5.41 -19.08 5.69
C GLY A 9 -5.19 -20.29 4.79
N PHE A 10 -5.86 -20.32 3.64
CA PHE A 10 -5.80 -21.44 2.69
C PHE A 10 -4.48 -21.62 1.92
N GLY A 11 -3.42 -20.86 2.24
CA GLY A 11 -2.10 -21.06 1.62
C GLY A 11 -1.79 -20.20 0.39
N ARG A 12 -0.53 -20.26 -0.05
CA ARG A 12 -0.03 -19.54 -1.23
C ARG A 12 -0.71 -19.95 -2.54
N ALA A 13 -0.93 -21.25 -2.76
CA ALA A 13 -1.49 -21.75 -4.02
C ALA A 13 -2.89 -21.19 -4.32
N GLU A 14 -3.76 -21.13 -3.31
CA GLU A 14 -5.10 -20.55 -3.46
C GLU A 14 -5.06 -19.03 -3.62
N ARG A 15 -4.13 -18.32 -2.96
CA ARG A 15 -3.92 -16.89 -3.21
C ARG A 15 -3.47 -16.60 -4.64
N GLU A 16 -2.56 -17.40 -5.18
CA GLU A 16 -2.11 -17.26 -6.57
C GLU A 16 -3.26 -17.47 -7.55
N LYS A 17 -4.11 -18.48 -7.34
CA LYS A 17 -5.34 -18.66 -8.13
C LYS A 17 -6.28 -17.44 -8.06
N MET A 18 -6.51 -16.91 -6.86
CA MET A 18 -7.36 -15.72 -6.70
C MET A 18 -6.73 -14.49 -7.37
N ASN A 19 -5.41 -14.34 -7.34
CA ASN A 19 -4.72 -13.27 -8.05
C ASN A 19 -4.94 -13.38 -9.56
N GLU A 20 -4.88 -14.58 -10.14
CA GLU A 20 -5.18 -14.80 -11.56
C GLU A 20 -6.64 -14.44 -11.91
N GLU A 21 -7.60 -14.80 -11.05
CA GLU A 21 -9.00 -14.41 -11.20
C GLU A 21 -9.20 -12.88 -11.14
N MET A 22 -8.43 -12.19 -10.28
CA MET A 22 -8.45 -10.72 -10.22
C MET A 22 -7.81 -10.07 -11.44
N ILE A 23 -6.65 -10.56 -11.89
CA ILE A 23 -5.93 -10.03 -13.07
C ILE A 23 -6.76 -10.22 -14.34
N SER A 24 -7.52 -11.31 -14.42
CA SER A 24 -8.45 -11.60 -15.51
C SER A 24 -9.84 -10.94 -15.35
N GLU A 25 -10.00 -10.09 -14.32
CA GLU A 25 -11.21 -9.30 -14.06
C GLU A 25 -12.48 -10.15 -13.84
N ARG A 26 -12.32 -11.43 -13.48
CA ARG A 26 -13.42 -12.36 -13.16
C ARG A 26 -13.87 -12.24 -11.70
N LEU A 27 -12.98 -11.77 -10.83
CA LEU A 27 -13.23 -11.56 -9.40
C LEU A 27 -12.67 -10.20 -9.01
N ASN A 28 -13.42 -9.39 -8.25
CA ASN A 28 -12.86 -8.12 -7.78
C ASN A 28 -12.01 -8.31 -6.50
N PHE A 29 -11.15 -7.34 -6.21
CA PHE A 29 -10.22 -7.42 -5.08
C PHE A 29 -10.93 -7.57 -3.73
N ARG A 30 -12.05 -6.87 -3.52
CA ARG A 30 -12.82 -6.93 -2.28
C ARG A 30 -13.34 -8.36 -2.05
N GLU A 31 -13.89 -9.00 -3.07
CA GLU A 31 -14.39 -10.38 -2.97
C GLU A 31 -13.26 -11.37 -2.72
N ALA A 32 -12.18 -11.30 -3.51
CA ALA A 32 -11.01 -12.16 -3.34
C ALA A 32 -10.40 -12.01 -1.94
N PHE A 33 -10.20 -10.77 -1.47
CA PHE A 33 -9.61 -10.49 -0.17
C PHE A 33 -10.56 -10.85 0.98
N THR A 34 -11.88 -10.76 0.79
CA THR A 34 -12.87 -11.31 1.76
C THR A 34 -12.64 -12.81 1.96
N LEU A 35 -12.60 -13.58 0.87
CA LEU A 35 -12.39 -15.04 0.93
C LEU A 35 -11.03 -15.40 1.55
N MET A 36 -9.98 -14.63 1.25
CA MET A 36 -8.67 -14.79 1.88
C MET A 36 -8.75 -14.63 3.40
N LEU A 37 -9.41 -13.56 3.88
CA LEU A 37 -9.53 -13.28 5.30
C LEU A 37 -10.45 -14.28 6.02
N GLU A 38 -11.56 -14.68 5.40
CA GLU A 38 -12.48 -15.69 5.95
C GLU A 38 -11.83 -17.06 6.13
N SER A 39 -10.78 -17.36 5.38
CA SER A 39 -10.00 -18.59 5.55
C SER A 39 -9.12 -18.60 6.81
N VAL A 40 -8.98 -17.46 7.50
CA VAL A 40 -8.17 -17.33 8.71
C VAL A 40 -9.03 -17.56 9.95
N HIS A 41 -8.80 -18.68 10.64
CA HIS A 41 -9.55 -19.08 11.83
C HIS A 41 -8.78 -18.88 13.14
N HIS A 42 -8.01 -17.80 13.22
CA HIS A 42 -7.19 -17.46 14.39
C HIS A 42 -7.67 -16.17 15.07
N PRO A 43 -7.48 -16.05 16.40
CA PRO A 43 -7.65 -14.78 17.09
C PRO A 43 -6.83 -13.68 16.42
N PHE A 44 -7.40 -12.49 16.33
CA PHE A 44 -6.76 -11.38 15.63
C PHE A 44 -5.43 -10.95 16.26
N SER A 45 -5.31 -11.06 17.59
CA SER A 45 -4.06 -10.79 18.31
C SER A 45 -2.93 -11.75 17.91
N GLU A 46 -3.23 -13.05 17.76
CA GLU A 46 -2.25 -14.03 17.30
C GLU A 46 -1.81 -13.75 15.86
N CYS A 47 -2.73 -13.27 15.01
CA CYS A 47 -2.41 -12.83 13.65
C CYS A 47 -1.41 -11.66 13.69
N ILE A 48 -1.61 -10.66 14.55
CA ILE A 48 -0.68 -9.53 14.71
C ILE A 48 0.70 -10.00 15.18
N ASP A 49 0.77 -10.83 16.22
CA ASP A 49 2.03 -11.30 16.78
C ASP A 49 2.85 -12.08 15.76
N LEU A 50 2.17 -12.92 14.98
CA LEU A 50 2.77 -13.62 13.87
C LEU A 50 3.32 -12.66 12.80
N LEU A 51 2.52 -11.70 12.36
CA LEU A 51 2.93 -10.77 11.32
C LEU A 51 4.14 -9.94 11.77
N LYS A 52 4.17 -9.47 13.03
CA LYS A 52 5.34 -8.79 13.62
C LYS A 52 6.60 -9.66 13.59
N ALA A 53 6.46 -10.96 13.84
CA ALA A 53 7.58 -11.90 13.90
C ALA A 53 8.10 -12.32 12.51
N LYS A 54 7.32 -12.19 11.44
CA LYS A 54 7.62 -12.81 10.14
C LYS A 54 7.66 -11.85 8.95
N ILE A 55 6.91 -10.77 8.99
CA ILE A 55 6.91 -9.80 7.89
C ILE A 55 8.05 -8.82 8.15
N PRO A 56 9.00 -8.65 7.22
CA PRO A 56 9.98 -7.58 7.30
C PRO A 56 9.38 -6.27 6.74
N LEU A 57 9.88 -5.15 7.25
CA LEU A 57 9.72 -3.86 6.58
C LEU A 57 10.56 -3.86 5.30
N ASP A 58 10.06 -3.26 4.23
CA ASP A 58 10.82 -3.15 2.99
C ASP A 58 12.16 -2.39 3.25
N PRO A 59 13.30 -2.92 2.75
CA PRO A 59 14.61 -2.31 2.98
C PRO A 59 14.66 -0.85 2.55
N GLY A 60 15.24 0.00 3.41
CA GLY A 60 15.40 1.44 3.15
C GLY A 60 14.22 2.32 3.55
N PHE A 61 13.04 1.77 3.89
CA PHE A 61 11.87 2.58 4.24
C PHE A 61 12.13 3.53 5.41
N LYS A 62 12.80 3.05 6.48
CA LYS A 62 13.05 3.86 7.67
C LYS A 62 13.91 5.10 7.37
N ASP A 63 14.94 4.93 6.56
CA ASP A 63 15.84 6.02 6.18
C ASP A 63 15.13 7.00 5.25
N PHE A 64 14.36 6.48 4.28
CA PHE A 64 13.51 7.29 3.41
C PHE A 64 12.50 8.12 4.21
N TYR A 65 11.78 7.50 5.15
CA TYR A 65 10.81 8.18 6.01
C TYR A 65 11.47 9.28 6.85
N THR A 66 12.61 8.98 7.47
CA THR A 66 13.37 9.95 8.27
C THR A 66 13.82 11.14 7.42
N TRP A 67 14.29 10.88 6.20
CA TRP A 67 14.65 11.92 5.26
C TRP A 67 13.44 12.77 4.85
N CYS A 68 12.31 12.16 4.46
CA CYS A 68 11.08 12.90 4.13
C CYS A 68 10.63 13.82 5.26
N LYS A 69 10.64 13.32 6.51
CA LYS A 69 10.32 14.12 7.70
C LYS A 69 11.26 15.31 7.86
N SER A 70 12.57 15.11 7.65
CA SER A 70 13.56 16.21 7.70
C SER A 70 13.37 17.27 6.62
N GLN A 71 12.77 16.91 5.48
CA GLN A 71 12.48 17.80 4.36
C GLN A 71 11.07 18.40 4.42
N GLY A 72 10.26 18.07 5.44
CA GLY A 72 8.87 18.48 5.53
C GLY A 72 7.97 17.85 4.45
N ILE A 73 8.36 16.69 3.90
CA ILE A 73 7.59 15.93 2.92
C ILE A 73 6.65 14.96 3.66
N PRO A 74 5.32 15.11 3.55
CA PRO A 74 4.38 14.18 4.15
C PRO A 74 4.51 12.77 3.56
N VAL A 75 4.56 11.77 4.43
CA VAL A 75 4.46 10.36 4.04
C VAL A 75 3.12 9.83 4.52
N ILE A 76 2.33 9.28 3.60
CA ILE A 76 0.95 8.83 3.84
C ILE A 76 0.86 7.36 3.45
N VAL A 77 0.30 6.54 4.33
CA VAL A 77 0.07 5.12 4.04
C VAL A 77 -1.36 4.94 3.54
N VAL A 78 -1.52 4.48 2.31
CA VAL A 78 -2.83 4.16 1.70
C VAL A 78 -2.89 2.67 1.40
N SER A 79 -3.53 1.89 2.27
CA SER A 79 -3.43 0.42 2.26
C SER A 79 -4.79 -0.27 2.20
N SER A 80 -4.91 -1.36 1.44
CA SER A 80 -6.11 -2.21 1.46
C SER A 80 -6.12 -3.24 2.61
N GLY A 81 -5.09 -3.23 3.46
CA GLY A 81 -5.06 -4.00 4.70
C GLY A 81 -5.95 -3.40 5.80
N MET A 82 -5.82 -3.94 7.01
CA MET A 82 -6.60 -3.53 8.19
C MET A 82 -5.79 -2.61 9.10
N MET A 83 -6.39 -1.48 9.49
CA MET A 83 -5.78 -0.42 10.30
C MET A 83 -5.07 -0.93 11.56
N PRO A 84 -5.67 -1.82 12.39
CA PRO A 84 -4.98 -2.28 13.59
C PRO A 84 -3.69 -3.06 13.31
N ILE A 85 -3.65 -3.85 12.23
CA ILE A 85 -2.45 -4.58 11.81
C ILE A 85 -1.38 -3.61 11.33
N ILE A 86 -1.75 -2.65 10.48
CA ILE A 86 -0.81 -1.67 9.92
C ILE A 86 -0.14 -0.87 11.03
N LYS A 87 -0.93 -0.36 11.99
CA LYS A 87 -0.40 0.37 13.15
C LYS A 87 0.57 -0.50 13.96
N ALA A 88 0.15 -1.71 14.31
CA ALA A 88 0.97 -2.62 15.11
C ALA A 88 2.30 -2.98 14.43
N LEU A 89 2.31 -3.12 13.10
CA LEU A 89 3.54 -3.36 12.33
C LEU A 89 4.44 -2.12 12.28
N LEU A 90 3.89 -0.94 12.00
CA LEU A 90 4.67 0.31 11.96
C LEU A 90 5.33 0.64 13.30
N GLU A 91 4.59 0.49 14.41
CA GLU A 91 5.12 0.66 15.78
C GLU A 91 6.30 -0.29 16.03
N ASN A 92 6.16 -1.56 15.61
CA ASN A 92 7.18 -2.58 15.78
C ASN A 92 8.46 -2.27 14.99
N TYR A 93 8.35 -1.77 13.75
CA TYR A 93 9.53 -1.50 12.92
C TYR A 93 10.25 -0.20 13.26
N LEU A 94 9.50 0.83 13.66
CA LEU A 94 10.06 2.16 13.89
C LEU A 94 10.61 2.30 15.31
N ASN A 95 10.33 1.33 16.20
CA ASN A 95 10.71 1.32 17.62
C ASN A 95 10.25 2.59 18.36
N ASP A 96 9.16 3.18 17.89
CA ASP A 96 8.60 4.42 18.41
C ASP A 96 7.07 4.36 18.30
N PRO A 97 6.36 4.21 19.42
CA PRO A 97 4.90 4.18 19.45
C PRO A 97 4.25 5.45 18.88
N SER A 98 4.90 6.62 18.96
CA SER A 98 4.31 7.86 18.43
C SER A 98 4.30 7.89 16.90
N THR A 99 5.14 7.09 16.23
CA THR A 99 5.26 7.17 14.77
C THR A 99 4.01 6.68 14.04
N ALA A 100 3.29 5.69 14.58
CA ALA A 100 2.02 5.26 14.00
C ALA A 100 0.87 6.25 14.26
N GLU A 101 1.04 7.16 15.22
CA GLU A 101 0.11 8.28 15.46
C GLU A 101 0.45 9.49 14.58
N GLU A 102 1.74 9.69 14.28
CA GLU A 102 2.22 10.77 13.41
C GLU A 102 2.00 10.49 11.92
N LEU A 103 2.05 9.23 11.50
CA LEU A 103 1.78 8.83 10.12
C LEU A 103 0.29 8.91 9.81
N GLU A 104 -0.03 9.63 8.75
CA GLU A 104 -1.39 9.64 8.22
C GLU A 104 -1.66 8.31 7.49
N ILE A 105 -2.64 7.54 7.97
CA ILE A 105 -2.97 6.20 7.45
C ILE A 105 -4.41 6.17 6.98
N TYR A 106 -4.62 5.70 5.75
CA TYR A 106 -5.91 5.36 5.18
C TYR A 106 -5.95 3.86 4.91
N ALA A 107 -6.85 3.15 5.61
CA ALA A 107 -6.99 1.71 5.48
C ALA A 107 -8.44 1.25 5.70
N ASN A 108 -8.69 -0.04 5.41
CA ASN A 108 -9.86 -0.72 5.96
C ASN A 108 -9.70 -0.86 7.48
N ASP A 109 -10.80 -1.15 8.17
CA ASP A 109 -10.80 -1.36 9.62
C ASP A 109 -11.23 -2.81 9.94
N THR A 110 -11.36 -3.14 11.22
CA THR A 110 -11.76 -4.46 11.69
C THR A 110 -12.99 -4.34 12.59
N VAL A 111 -13.96 -5.25 12.42
CA VAL A 111 -15.10 -5.42 13.33
C VAL A 111 -14.86 -6.67 14.14
N PHE A 112 -14.98 -6.54 15.46
CA PHE A 112 -14.86 -7.64 16.42
C PHE A 112 -16.24 -8.03 16.93
N SER A 113 -16.49 -9.34 16.95
CA SER A 113 -17.67 -9.94 17.56
C SER A 113 -17.42 -10.28 19.03
N GLU A 114 -18.48 -10.48 19.81
CA GLU A 114 -18.38 -10.85 21.23
C GLU A 114 -17.71 -12.22 21.45
N ASP A 115 -17.80 -13.13 20.47
CA ASP A 115 -17.16 -14.45 20.50
C ASP A 115 -15.67 -14.42 20.14
N GLY A 116 -15.10 -13.23 19.89
CA GLY A 116 -13.71 -13.05 19.52
C GLY A 116 -13.41 -13.26 18.02
N SER A 117 -14.41 -13.59 17.21
CA SER A 117 -14.28 -13.57 15.75
C SER A 117 -14.14 -12.14 15.23
N TRP A 118 -13.57 -12.01 14.04
CA TRP A 118 -13.32 -10.70 13.42
C TRP A 118 -13.60 -10.74 11.93
N THR A 119 -14.00 -9.59 11.39
CA THR A 119 -14.21 -9.39 9.95
C THR A 119 -13.66 -8.04 9.53
N ILE A 120 -13.38 -7.89 8.24
CA ILE A 120 -12.93 -6.61 7.68
C ILE A 120 -14.11 -5.64 7.54
N LYS A 121 -13.89 -4.40 7.97
CA LYS A 121 -14.76 -3.26 7.70
C LYS A 121 -14.21 -2.46 6.54
N TRP A 122 -14.85 -2.61 5.39
CA TRP A 122 -14.45 -1.93 4.17
C TRP A 122 -14.59 -0.42 4.28
N ARG A 123 -13.55 0.31 3.86
CA ARG A 123 -13.55 1.78 3.82
C ARG A 123 -14.49 2.31 2.74
N HIS A 124 -14.48 1.67 1.58
CA HIS A 124 -15.30 1.95 0.41
C HIS A 124 -16.07 0.67 0.05
N PRO A 125 -17.10 0.29 0.84
CA PRO A 125 -17.82 -0.96 0.64
C PRO A 125 -18.42 -1.06 -0.76
N GLU A 126 -18.86 0.05 -1.37
CA GLU A 126 -19.44 0.04 -2.72
C GLU A 126 -18.41 -0.16 -3.85
N SER A 127 -17.11 -0.13 -3.57
CA SER A 127 -16.06 -0.34 -4.57
C SER A 127 -15.62 -1.80 -4.60
N GLY A 128 -15.39 -2.34 -5.80
CA GLY A 128 -14.76 -3.65 -5.99
C GLY A 128 -13.33 -3.73 -5.44
N PHE A 129 -12.71 -2.61 -5.06
CA PHE A 129 -11.42 -2.61 -4.35
C PHE A 129 -11.58 -2.71 -2.82
N GLY A 130 -12.76 -2.45 -2.26
CA GLY A 130 -13.03 -2.40 -0.82
C GLY A 130 -12.40 -1.19 -0.12
N HIS A 131 -11.14 -0.88 -0.41
CA HIS A 131 -10.54 0.44 -0.25
C HIS A 131 -10.09 0.93 -1.63
N ASP A 132 -10.97 1.69 -2.28
CA ASP A 132 -10.62 2.40 -3.52
C ASP A 132 -9.64 3.54 -3.23
N LYS A 133 -8.37 3.35 -3.62
CA LYS A 133 -7.31 4.30 -3.31
C LYS A 133 -7.44 5.56 -4.14
N SER A 134 -8.08 5.49 -5.32
CA SER A 134 -8.36 6.67 -6.15
C SER A 134 -9.27 7.67 -5.42
N ILE A 135 -10.31 7.17 -4.75
CA ILE A 135 -11.24 7.99 -3.97
C ILE A 135 -10.51 8.68 -2.83
N THR A 136 -9.67 7.93 -2.10
CA THR A 136 -8.86 8.45 -0.99
C THR A 136 -7.90 9.53 -1.46
N ILE A 137 -7.12 9.28 -2.52
CA ILE A 137 -6.11 10.22 -3.04
C ILE A 137 -6.79 11.49 -3.57
N LYS A 138 -7.85 11.36 -4.38
CA LYS A 138 -8.61 12.51 -4.89
C LYS A 138 -9.19 13.36 -3.77
N LYS A 139 -9.75 12.71 -2.74
CA LYS A 139 -10.29 13.41 -1.58
C LYS A 139 -9.18 14.15 -0.82
N TYR A 140 -8.04 13.49 -0.57
CA TYR A 140 -6.89 14.11 0.09
C TYR A 140 -6.40 15.37 -0.67
N ILE A 141 -6.17 15.25 -1.98
CA ILE A 141 -5.71 16.37 -2.81
C ILE A 141 -6.72 17.51 -2.80
N LYS A 142 -8.02 17.18 -2.89
CA LYS A 142 -9.11 18.16 -2.88
C LYS A 142 -9.22 18.89 -1.54
N ASP A 143 -9.18 18.15 -0.44
CA ASP A 143 -9.36 18.70 0.91
C ASP A 143 -8.17 19.57 1.33
N ALA A 144 -6.97 19.31 0.80
CA ALA A 144 -5.78 20.14 1.02
C ALA A 144 -5.91 21.57 0.44
N ALA A 145 -6.84 21.78 -0.51
CA ALA A 145 -7.21 23.09 -1.05
C ALA A 145 -6.01 23.98 -1.42
N TYR A 146 -4.98 23.40 -2.05
CA TYR A 146 -3.77 24.12 -2.42
C TYR A 146 -4.09 25.36 -3.28
N PRO A 147 -3.45 26.51 -3.00
CA PRO A 147 -3.57 27.68 -3.87
C PRO A 147 -3.17 27.35 -5.31
N GLU A 148 -3.72 28.11 -6.26
CA GLU A 148 -3.39 27.97 -7.67
C GLU A 148 -1.87 28.07 -7.88
N GLY A 149 -1.29 27.09 -8.59
CA GLY A 149 0.14 27.00 -8.85
C GLY A 149 1.01 26.56 -7.66
N GLN A 150 0.42 26.26 -6.49
CA GLN A 150 1.16 25.85 -5.28
C GLN A 150 0.93 24.39 -4.87
N ARG A 151 0.26 23.60 -5.70
CA ARG A 151 0.08 22.17 -5.43
C ARG A 151 1.45 21.47 -5.48
N PRO A 152 1.88 20.77 -4.41
CA PRO A 152 3.13 20.02 -4.40
C PRO A 152 3.06 18.82 -5.35
N HIS A 153 4.19 18.23 -5.70
CA HIS A 153 4.21 16.97 -6.43
C HIS A 153 3.74 15.79 -5.54
N PHE A 154 2.94 14.91 -6.12
CA PHE A 154 2.47 13.68 -5.49
C PHE A 154 3.20 12.49 -6.08
N PHE A 155 3.80 11.69 -5.21
CA PHE A 155 4.49 10.44 -5.54
C PHE A 155 3.69 9.27 -4.97
N TYR A 156 3.50 8.21 -5.73
CA TYR A 156 2.86 6.99 -5.27
C TYR A 156 3.81 5.81 -5.43
N CYS A 157 3.85 4.92 -4.44
CA CYS A 157 4.60 3.66 -4.54
C CYS A 157 3.66 2.48 -4.22
N GLY A 158 3.63 1.49 -5.10
CA GLY A 158 2.74 0.33 -4.98
C GLY A 158 3.26 -0.88 -5.74
N ASP A 159 2.59 -2.01 -5.58
CA ASP A 159 3.03 -3.28 -6.16
C ASP A 159 1.89 -4.15 -6.70
N GLY A 160 0.72 -4.14 -6.06
CA GLY A 160 -0.30 -5.17 -6.27
C GLY A 160 -1.59 -4.70 -6.93
N VAL A 161 -2.49 -5.65 -7.14
CA VAL A 161 -3.84 -5.43 -7.69
C VAL A 161 -4.64 -4.37 -6.92
N SER A 162 -4.39 -4.23 -5.61
CA SER A 162 -5.08 -3.20 -4.81
C SER A 162 -4.67 -1.76 -5.17
N ASP A 163 -3.52 -1.58 -5.82
CA ASP A 163 -2.95 -0.28 -6.22
C ASP A 163 -3.41 0.19 -7.60
N LEU A 164 -4.10 -0.67 -8.38
CA LEU A 164 -4.51 -0.33 -9.74
C LEU A 164 -5.38 0.93 -9.76
N SER A 165 -6.26 1.09 -8.77
CA SER A 165 -7.07 2.31 -8.61
C SER A 165 -6.23 3.58 -8.39
N ALA A 166 -5.05 3.49 -7.76
CA ALA A 166 -4.19 4.64 -7.49
C ALA A 166 -3.27 5.01 -8.67
N ALA A 167 -3.11 4.13 -9.66
CA ALA A 167 -2.03 4.20 -10.64
C ALA A 167 -1.99 5.49 -11.47
N ARG A 168 -3.12 6.19 -11.62
CA ARG A 168 -3.23 7.44 -12.42
C ARG A 168 -3.45 8.69 -11.58
N GLU A 169 -3.42 8.58 -10.26
CA GLU A 169 -3.93 9.63 -9.37
C GLU A 169 -2.83 10.51 -8.77
N THR A 170 -1.58 10.29 -9.17
CA THR A 170 -0.40 11.03 -8.69
C THR A 170 0.52 11.42 -9.85
N ASP A 171 1.47 12.31 -9.57
CA ASP A 171 2.37 12.84 -10.61
C ASP A 171 3.49 11.86 -10.95
N LEU A 172 3.90 10.98 -10.05
CA LEU A 172 4.90 9.96 -10.34
C LEU A 172 4.58 8.66 -9.62
N LEU A 173 4.33 7.62 -10.41
CA LEU A 173 4.10 6.26 -9.94
C LEU A 173 5.40 5.46 -9.92
N PHE A 174 5.76 4.94 -8.76
CA PHE A 174 6.74 3.88 -8.57
C PHE A 174 6.01 2.54 -8.47
N ALA A 175 6.28 1.62 -9.40
CA ALA A 175 5.70 0.28 -9.39
C ALA A 175 6.78 -0.77 -9.09
N LYS A 176 6.52 -1.71 -8.18
CA LYS A 176 7.53 -2.70 -7.77
C LYS A 176 7.81 -3.66 -8.91
N LYS A 177 9.10 -3.85 -9.22
CA LYS A 177 9.54 -4.67 -10.35
C LYS A 177 9.01 -6.11 -10.24
N GLY A 178 8.47 -6.63 -11.34
CA GLY A 178 7.97 -8.00 -11.43
C GLY A 178 6.67 -8.26 -10.65
N LYS A 179 5.88 -7.22 -10.38
CA LYS A 179 4.59 -7.31 -9.69
C LYS A 179 3.43 -6.88 -10.59
N ASP A 180 2.21 -7.16 -10.15
CA ASP A 180 0.99 -7.02 -10.96
C ASP A 180 0.75 -5.57 -11.42
N LEU A 181 1.13 -4.58 -10.60
CA LEU A 181 0.99 -3.17 -10.98
C LEU A 181 1.83 -2.82 -12.22
N VAL A 182 3.02 -3.41 -12.38
CA VAL A 182 3.85 -3.23 -13.59
C VAL A 182 3.12 -3.77 -14.81
N THR A 183 2.61 -5.01 -14.72
CA THR A 183 1.87 -5.67 -15.81
C THR A 183 0.65 -4.84 -16.23
N TYR A 184 -0.10 -4.32 -15.25
CA TYR A 184 -1.23 -3.43 -15.51
C TYR A 184 -0.78 -2.13 -16.18
N CYS A 185 0.27 -1.48 -15.67
CA CYS A 185 0.74 -0.22 -16.23
C CYS A 185 1.21 -0.37 -17.69
N GLU A 186 1.87 -1.47 -18.03
CA GLU A 186 2.26 -1.80 -19.41
C GLU A 186 1.04 -2.01 -20.31
N ARG A 187 0.07 -2.81 -19.85
CA ARG A 187 -1.17 -3.11 -20.58
C ARG A 187 -2.00 -1.86 -20.86
N GLU A 188 -2.14 -0.99 -19.87
CA GLU A 188 -3.02 0.19 -19.92
C GLU A 188 -2.29 1.47 -20.35
N GLY A 189 -0.99 1.42 -20.62
CA GLY A 189 -0.20 2.61 -20.96
C GLY A 189 -0.17 3.65 -19.83
N VAL A 190 -0.13 3.22 -18.57
CA VAL A 190 0.09 4.11 -17.42
C VAL A 190 1.59 4.40 -17.32
N PRO A 191 2.05 5.66 -17.28
CA PRO A 191 3.45 5.98 -17.02
C PRO A 191 3.86 5.60 -15.59
N TYR A 192 4.98 4.89 -15.44
CA TYR A 192 5.50 4.45 -14.15
C TYR A 192 7.04 4.40 -14.17
N THR A 193 7.64 4.23 -12.99
CA THR A 193 9.07 3.96 -12.80
C THR A 193 9.19 2.68 -11.99
N THR A 194 10.00 1.71 -12.43
CA THR A 194 10.22 0.49 -11.62
C THR A 194 11.10 0.77 -10.41
N PHE A 195 10.78 0.15 -9.27
CA PHE A 195 11.67 0.09 -8.11
C PHE A 195 11.86 -1.35 -7.62
N GLU A 196 13.03 -1.63 -7.04
CA GLU A 196 13.29 -2.90 -6.34
C GLU A 196 13.16 -2.75 -4.82
N ASP A 197 13.63 -1.61 -4.27
CA ASP A 197 13.56 -1.26 -2.86
C ASP A 197 13.30 0.25 -2.63
N PHE A 198 13.31 0.72 -1.38
CA PHE A 198 13.09 2.14 -1.09
C PHE A 198 14.26 3.05 -1.48
N GLN A 199 15.46 2.53 -1.76
CA GLN A 199 16.57 3.37 -2.21
C GLN A 199 16.28 3.94 -3.60
N ASP A 200 15.63 3.16 -4.46
CA ASP A 200 15.16 3.59 -5.76
C ASP A 200 14.10 4.69 -5.68
N ILE A 201 13.09 4.48 -4.83
CA ILE A 201 12.03 5.47 -4.56
C ILE A 201 12.66 6.76 -4.03
N TRP A 202 13.54 6.64 -3.03
CA TRP A 202 14.22 7.78 -2.43
C TRP A 202 15.02 8.56 -3.47
N ASN A 203 15.82 7.89 -4.30
CA ASN A 203 16.60 8.56 -5.34
C ASN A 203 15.71 9.32 -6.32
N GLY A 204 14.61 8.71 -6.79
CA GLY A 204 13.66 9.35 -7.69
C GLY A 204 12.96 10.57 -7.07
N VAL A 205 12.45 10.43 -5.85
CA VAL A 205 11.79 11.54 -5.13
C VAL A 205 12.78 12.67 -4.85
N ARG A 206 13.98 12.35 -4.36
CA ARG A 206 15.02 13.35 -4.06
C ARG A 206 15.45 14.10 -5.31
N ASP A 207 15.66 13.43 -6.44
CA ASP A 207 16.06 14.09 -7.69
C ASP A 207 15.01 15.12 -8.15
N VAL A 208 13.71 14.82 -7.97
CA VAL A 208 12.62 15.76 -8.29
C VAL A 208 12.56 16.90 -7.29
N VAL A 209 12.58 16.60 -5.99
CA VAL A 209 12.48 17.60 -4.92
C VAL A 209 13.65 18.59 -4.94
N GLU A 210 14.86 18.11 -5.25
CA GLU A 210 16.06 18.95 -5.35
C GLU A 210 16.19 19.67 -6.71
N GLY A 211 15.23 19.50 -7.62
CA GLY A 211 15.24 20.12 -8.95
C GLY A 211 16.33 19.60 -9.89
N LYS A 212 16.91 18.43 -9.60
CA LYS A 212 17.94 17.79 -10.43
C LYS A 212 17.35 17.13 -11.67
N LYS A 213 16.12 16.63 -11.57
CA LYS A 213 15.36 16.02 -12.66
C LYS A 213 13.91 16.45 -12.60
N THR A 214 13.29 16.55 -13.76
CA THR A 214 11.85 16.59 -13.93
C THR A 214 11.22 15.22 -13.66
N ILE A 215 9.91 15.19 -13.43
CA ILE A 215 9.16 13.95 -13.30
C ILE A 215 9.28 13.09 -14.57
N GLU A 216 9.23 13.71 -15.73
CA GLU A 216 9.37 13.05 -17.04
C GLU A 216 10.73 12.35 -17.19
N GLU A 217 11.81 12.98 -16.73
CA GLU A 217 13.14 12.36 -16.76
C GLU A 217 13.24 11.16 -15.82
N VAL A 218 12.63 11.23 -14.63
CA VAL A 218 12.60 10.07 -13.72
C VAL A 218 11.78 8.93 -14.31
N ARG A 219 10.63 9.23 -14.96
CA ARG A 219 9.78 8.25 -15.64
C ARG A 219 10.50 7.49 -16.76
N GLN A 220 11.40 8.14 -17.49
CA GLN A 220 12.03 7.56 -18.67
C GLN A 220 13.19 6.58 -18.37
N ILE A 221 13.76 6.63 -17.16
CA ILE A 221 14.99 5.89 -16.84
C ILE A 221 14.74 4.39 -16.65
N ARG A 222 13.48 3.95 -16.47
CA ARG A 222 13.17 2.58 -16.05
C ARG A 222 11.91 2.03 -16.71
N LYS A 223 12.08 1.52 -17.93
CA LYS A 223 11.16 0.59 -18.60
C LYS A 223 11.74 -0.82 -18.51
#